data_AF-A0A916FLL6-F1
#
_entry.id   AF-A0A916FLL6-F1
#
_cell.length_a   1.000
_cell.length_b   1.000
_cell.length_c   1.000
_cell.angle_alpha   90.00
_cell.angle_beta   90.00
_cell.angle_gamma   90.00
#
_symmetry.space_group_name_H-M   'P 1'
#
loop_
_entity.id
_entity.type
_entity.pdbx_description
1 polymer ?
#
loop_
_entity_poly.entity_id
_entity_poly.type
_entity_poly.pdbx_seq_one_letter_code
_entity_poly.pdbx_strand_id
1 'polypeptide(L)'
;MKRYWILIALMILASAVSSVWAQTEIPATPNADYVITWYTIDGGGGAVTGGAYTLDGTIGQADAGGLWGSGYTLSGGYWIGSAAVTMDYHVYLPVVLK
;
A
#
# COMPACT_ATOMS: atom_id res chain seq x y z
N MET A 1 22.32 -36.60 51.24
CA MET A 1 22.91 -35.29 50.87
C MET A 1 23.40 -35.25 49.42
N LYS A 2 24.35 -36.10 48.99
CA LYS A 2 24.93 -36.08 47.62
C LYS A 2 23.92 -36.25 46.46
N ARG A 3 22.85 -37.04 46.65
CA ARG A 3 21.80 -37.27 45.63
C ARG A 3 20.96 -36.03 45.31
N TYR A 4 20.69 -35.17 46.31
CA TYR A 4 19.93 -33.94 46.11
C TYR A 4 20.69 -32.93 45.25
N TRP A 5 22.02 -32.87 45.41
CA TRP A 5 22.89 -32.02 44.59
C TRP A 5 22.90 -32.43 43.11
N ILE A 6 22.83 -33.73 42.83
CA ILE A 6 22.74 -34.24 41.45
C ILE A 6 21.39 -33.84 40.83
N LEU A 7 20.28 -33.97 41.58
CA LEU A 7 18.96 -33.58 41.09
C LEU A 7 18.85 -32.07 40.84
N ILE A 8 19.44 -31.25 41.70
CA ILE A 8 19.49 -29.79 41.51
C ILE A 8 20.30 -29.45 40.25
N ALA A 9 21.47 -30.07 40.05
CA ALA A 9 22.28 -29.85 38.85
C ALA A 9 21.55 -30.25 37.56
N LEU A 10 20.80 -31.36 37.59
CA LEU A 10 19.99 -31.81 36.46
C LEU A 10 18.81 -30.89 36.15
N MET A 11 18.14 -30.34 37.18
CA MET A 11 17.07 -29.37 36.95
C MET A 11 17.59 -28.05 36.36
N ILE A 12 18.76 -27.58 36.82
CA ILE A 12 19.41 -26.41 36.25
C ILE A 12 19.78 -26.67 34.79
N LEU A 13 20.37 -27.83 34.48
CA LEU A 13 20.74 -28.18 33.11
C LEU A 13 19.51 -28.29 32.19
N ALA A 14 18.42 -28.92 32.65
CA ALA A 14 17.18 -29.03 31.89
C ALA A 14 16.58 -27.65 31.60
N SER A 15 16.56 -26.74 32.58
CA SER A 15 16.07 -25.37 32.40
C SER A 15 16.92 -24.57 31.40
N ALA A 16 18.24 -24.73 31.45
CA ALA A 16 19.17 -24.07 30.53
C ALA A 16 19.00 -24.59 29.08
N VAL A 17 18.77 -25.90 28.89
CA VAL A 17 18.52 -26.47 27.58
C VAL A 17 17.19 -25.97 27.01
N SER A 18 16.12 -25.92 27.81
CA SER A 18 14.81 -25.40 27.37
C SER A 18 14.87 -23.94 26.92
N SER A 19 15.71 -23.09 27.53
CA SER A 19 15.89 -21.71 27.10
C SER A 19 16.61 -21.57 25.74
N VAL A 20 17.46 -22.54 25.36
CA VAL A 20 18.17 -22.51 24.06
C VAL A 20 17.23 -22.84 22.91
N TRP A 21 16.31 -23.78 23.09
CA TRP A 21 15.30 -24.13 22.08
C TRP A 21 14.23 -23.05 21.89
N ALA A 22 14.07 -22.15 22.86
CA ALA A 22 13.12 -21.03 22.78
C ALA A 22 13.63 -19.84 21.94
N GLN A 23 14.91 -19.82 21.53
CA GLN A 23 15.53 -18.69 20.84
C GLN A 23 15.58 -18.83 19.31
N THR A 24 14.86 -19.78 18.71
CA THR A 24 14.78 -19.90 17.23
C THR A 24 13.71 -18.99 16.60
N GLU A 25 13.20 -18.02 17.34
CA GLU A 25 12.41 -16.96 16.72
C GLU A 25 13.36 -16.00 16.01
N ILE A 26 13.49 -16.20 14.69
CA ILE A 26 13.93 -15.14 13.79
C ILE A 26 12.97 -13.98 14.08
N PRO A 27 13.45 -12.82 14.58
CA PRO A 27 12.58 -11.68 14.76
C PRO A 27 11.93 -11.42 13.41
N ALA A 28 10.60 -11.53 13.34
CA ALA A 28 9.86 -11.00 12.21
C ALA A 28 10.16 -9.51 12.23
N THR A 29 11.13 -9.08 11.42
CA THR A 29 11.34 -7.67 11.17
C THR A 29 10.00 -7.17 10.65
N PRO A 30 9.37 -6.16 11.28
CA PRO A 30 8.12 -5.58 10.77
C PRO A 30 8.28 -5.05 9.34
N ASN A 31 9.54 -4.96 8.88
CA ASN A 31 9.99 -4.48 7.60
C ASN A 31 10.96 -5.51 6.98
N ALA A 32 10.63 -6.81 6.95
CA ALA A 32 11.21 -7.64 5.89
C ALA A 32 10.84 -6.94 4.59
N ASP A 33 11.79 -6.26 3.94
CA ASP A 33 11.57 -5.18 2.99
C ASP A 33 10.54 -5.58 1.93
N TYR A 34 9.26 -5.28 2.18
CA TYR A 34 8.19 -5.46 1.23
C TYR A 34 8.38 -4.38 0.17
N VAL A 35 9.33 -4.63 -0.73
CA VAL A 35 9.52 -3.81 -1.91
C VAL A 35 8.34 -4.14 -2.82
N ILE A 36 7.34 -3.27 -2.81
CA ILE A 36 6.39 -3.21 -3.91
C ILE A 36 7.13 -2.54 -5.06
N THR A 37 7.74 -3.36 -5.93
CA THR A 37 8.26 -2.91 -7.21
C THR A 37 7.07 -2.57 -8.10
N TRP A 38 6.63 -1.32 -8.04
CA TRP A 38 5.65 -0.80 -8.97
C TRP A 38 6.37 0.00 -10.05
N TYR A 39 5.83 -0.07 -11.26
CA TYR A 39 6.25 0.71 -12.41
C TYR A 39 4.98 1.23 -13.06
N THR A 40 4.92 2.51 -13.38
CA THR A 40 3.90 3.05 -14.29
C THR A 40 4.43 2.94 -15.72
N ILE A 41 3.57 2.49 -16.64
CA ILE A 41 3.80 2.74 -18.06
C ILE A 41 3.23 4.12 -18.32
N ASP A 42 4.02 5.15 -18.09
CA ASP A 42 3.66 6.51 -18.49
C ASP A 42 4.02 6.65 -19.96
N GLY A 43 3.17 6.09 -20.82
CA GLY A 43 3.29 6.23 -22.27
C GLY A 43 3.11 7.69 -22.65
N GLY A 44 4.22 8.41 -22.79
CA GLY A 44 4.23 9.69 -23.48
C GLY A 44 3.63 9.50 -24.86
N GLY A 45 2.52 10.17 -25.13
CA GLY A 45 2.05 10.34 -26.50
C GLY A 45 2.76 11.53 -27.14
N GLY A 46 2.12 12.18 -28.10
CA GLY A 46 2.66 13.36 -28.75
C GLY A 46 1.74 13.86 -29.86
N ALA A 47 2.21 14.90 -30.53
CA ALA A 47 1.52 15.47 -31.67
C ALA A 47 1.58 14.51 -32.87
N VAL A 48 0.41 14.18 -33.42
CA VAL A 48 0.26 13.57 -34.73
C VAL A 48 -0.32 14.63 -35.67
N THR A 49 0.31 14.83 -36.82
CA THR A 49 -0.11 15.83 -37.80
C THR A 49 -0.72 15.17 -39.03
N GLY A 50 -1.73 15.83 -39.61
CA GLY A 50 -2.40 15.39 -40.83
C GLY A 50 -3.06 16.56 -41.55
N GLY A 51 -2.48 16.99 -42.68
CA GLY A 51 -2.94 18.16 -43.42
C GLY A 51 -2.82 19.44 -42.58
N ALA A 52 -3.93 20.13 -42.37
CA ALA A 52 -4.00 21.36 -41.55
C ALA A 52 -4.28 21.09 -40.05
N TYR A 53 -4.31 19.83 -39.63
CA TYR A 53 -4.68 19.44 -38.27
C TYR A 53 -3.50 18.84 -37.50
N THR A 54 -3.47 19.16 -36.21
CA THR A 54 -2.56 18.59 -35.21
C THR A 54 -3.41 17.98 -34.10
N LEU A 55 -3.12 16.73 -33.73
CA LEU A 55 -3.74 16.01 -32.64
C LEU A 55 -2.67 15.68 -31.60
N ASP A 56 -2.78 16.25 -30.40
CA ASP A 56 -1.96 15.88 -29.26
C ASP A 56 -2.67 14.83 -28.40
N GLY A 57 -1.97 13.74 -28.11
CA GLY A 57 -2.52 12.63 -27.34
C GLY A 57 -1.53 12.06 -26.32
N THR A 58 -2.04 11.19 -25.45
CA THR A 58 -1.25 10.44 -24.45
C THR A 58 -1.66 8.97 -24.48
N ILE A 59 -0.72 8.05 -24.28
CA ILE A 59 -0.96 6.62 -24.45
C ILE A 59 -0.90 5.93 -23.08
N GLY A 60 -1.97 5.23 -22.72
CA GLY A 60 -1.99 4.32 -21.57
C GLY A 60 -1.76 5.01 -20.22
N GLN A 61 -2.75 5.77 -19.73
CA GLN A 61 -2.72 6.36 -18.39
C GLN A 61 -3.75 5.68 -17.50
N ALA A 62 -3.28 4.74 -16.66
CA ALA A 62 -4.16 3.99 -15.76
C ALA A 62 -4.76 4.87 -14.65
N ASP A 63 -4.10 5.99 -14.34
CA ASP A 63 -4.51 6.97 -13.33
C ASP A 63 -5.14 8.24 -13.94
N ALA A 64 -5.40 8.28 -15.26
CA ALA A 64 -6.05 9.45 -15.86
C ALA A 64 -7.48 9.63 -15.34
N GLY A 65 -7.78 10.84 -14.87
CA GLY A 65 -9.10 11.22 -14.36
C GLY A 65 -9.13 11.41 -12.85
N GLY A 66 -10.34 11.44 -12.29
CA GLY A 66 -10.55 11.58 -10.84
C GLY A 66 -10.46 10.23 -10.13
N LEU A 67 -9.57 10.12 -9.15
CA LEU A 67 -9.49 9.02 -8.20
C LEU A 67 -9.94 9.51 -6.82
N TRP A 68 -10.66 8.65 -6.09
CA TRP A 68 -11.22 9.00 -4.79
C TRP A 68 -10.98 7.88 -3.77
N GLY A 69 -10.71 8.25 -2.53
CA GLY A 69 -10.54 7.30 -1.43
C GLY A 69 -10.32 7.99 -0.10
N SER A 70 -10.89 7.46 0.98
CA SER A 70 -10.70 7.95 2.37
C SER A 70 -10.90 9.47 2.55
N GLY A 71 -11.84 10.07 1.79
CA GLY A 71 -12.10 11.52 1.84
C GLY A 71 -11.12 12.38 1.03
N TYR A 72 -10.17 11.76 0.33
CA TYR A 72 -9.25 12.43 -0.58
C TYR A 72 -9.66 12.23 -2.02
N THR A 73 -9.26 13.19 -2.82
CA THR A 73 -9.40 13.18 -4.27
C THR A 73 -8.03 13.44 -4.89
N LEU A 74 -7.71 12.66 -5.90
CA LEU A 74 -6.55 12.84 -6.75
C LEU A 74 -7.03 13.03 -8.18
N SER A 75 -6.55 14.04 -8.88
CA SER A 75 -6.72 14.14 -10.33
C SER A 75 -5.42 13.67 -10.97
N GLY A 76 -5.45 12.52 -11.65
CA GLY A 76 -4.30 11.95 -12.34
C GLY A 76 -4.39 12.10 -13.86
N GLY A 77 -3.31 11.73 -14.55
CA GLY A 77 -3.12 11.88 -15.99
C GLY A 77 -2.30 13.10 -16.40
N TYR A 78 -2.05 13.29 -17.69
CA TYR A 78 -1.24 14.41 -18.22
C TYR A 78 -2.07 15.68 -18.45
N TRP A 79 -3.33 15.52 -18.89
CA TRP A 79 -4.25 16.63 -19.21
C TRP A 79 -5.15 17.01 -18.03
N ILE A 80 -4.57 17.09 -16.82
CA ILE A 80 -5.22 17.33 -15.51
C ILE A 80 -6.16 18.56 -15.51
N GLY A 81 -6.01 19.48 -16.46
CA GLY A 81 -6.83 20.69 -16.56
C GLY A 81 -8.27 20.52 -17.09
N SER A 82 -8.71 19.33 -17.50
CA SER A 82 -10.03 19.15 -18.15
C SER A 82 -11.02 18.23 -17.43
N ALA A 83 -10.55 17.33 -16.56
CA ALA A 83 -11.42 16.54 -15.71
C ALA A 83 -11.59 17.27 -14.38
N ALA A 84 -12.48 18.27 -14.34
CA ALA A 84 -13.00 18.74 -13.07
C ALA A 84 -13.49 17.50 -12.33
N VAL A 85 -12.87 17.18 -11.20
CA VAL A 85 -13.42 16.16 -10.31
C VAL A 85 -14.78 16.68 -9.91
N THR A 86 -15.83 16.13 -10.53
CA THR A 86 -17.20 16.40 -10.14
C THR A 86 -17.37 15.65 -8.84
N MET A 87 -17.16 16.36 -7.74
CA MET A 87 -17.47 15.86 -6.42
C MET A 87 -18.98 15.65 -6.37
N ASP A 88 -19.43 14.39 -6.36
CA ASP A 88 -20.83 14.07 -6.10
C ASP A 88 -21.13 14.39 -4.64
N TYR A 89 -21.58 15.62 -4.38
CA TYR A 89 -22.09 16.02 -3.08
C TYR A 89 -23.56 15.58 -2.96
N HIS A 90 -23.81 14.52 -2.20
CA HIS A 90 -25.16 14.16 -1.79
C HIS A 90 -25.63 15.07 -0.66
N VAL A 91 -26.51 16.03 -0.98
CA VAL A 91 -27.17 16.89 0.02
C VAL A 91 -28.42 16.18 0.53
N TYR A 92 -28.37 15.68 1.76
CA TYR A 92 -29.54 15.11 2.43
C TYR A 92 -30.35 16.24 3.09
N LEU A 93 -31.37 16.72 2.39
CA LEU A 93 -32.34 17.66 2.96
C LEU A 93 -33.32 16.93 3.89
N PRO A 94 -33.69 17.52 5.04
CA PRO A 94 -34.76 16.97 5.86
C PRO A 94 -36.09 17.00 5.08
N VAL A 95 -36.76 15.84 5.04
CA VAL A 95 -38.10 15.72 4.43
C VAL A 95 -39.12 16.39 5.35
N VAL A 96 -39.81 17.41 4.84
CA VAL A 96 -41.00 17.98 5.47
C VAL A 96 -42.22 17.37 4.78
N LEU A 97 -42.91 16.47 5.48
CA LEU A 97 -44.23 15.97 5.07
C LEU A 97 -45.30 16.95 5.56
N LYS A 98 -46.26 17.26 4.69
CA LYS A 98 -47.43 18.09 5.02
C LYS A 98 -48.61 17.22 5.43
#